data_AF-B7QDR4-F1
#
_entry.id   AF-B7QDR4-F1
#
_cell.length_a   1.000
_cell.length_b   1.000
_cell.length_c   1.000
_cell.angle_alpha   90.00
_cell.angle_beta   90.00
_cell.angle_gamma   90.00
#
_symmetry.space_group_name_H-M   'P 1'
#
loop_
_entity.id
_entity.type
_entity.pdbx_description
1 polymer ?
#
loop_
_entity_poly.entity_id
_entity_poly.type
_entity_poly.pdbx_seq_one_letter_code
_entity_poly.pdbx_strand_id
1 'polypeptide(L)' 'MPPHVGDLGNINADVTGKARVYISDGMISLIGHHNIIGRALVVRTH' A
#
# COMPACT_ATOMS: atom_id res chain seq x y z
N MET A 1 -11.19 5.15 -12.68
CA MET A 1 -11.07 3.69 -12.82
C MET A 1 -11.01 3.08 -11.43
N PRO A 2 -11.50 1.86 -11.21
CA PRO A 2 -11.37 1.22 -9.91
C PRO A 2 -9.88 1.11 -9.52
N PRO A 3 -9.55 1.24 -8.22
CA PRO A 3 -8.19 1.01 -7.74
C PRO A 3 -7.68 -0.36 -8.16
N HIS A 4 -6.40 -0.44 -8.51
CA HIS A 4 -5.78 -1.74 -8.77
C HIS A 4 -5.63 -2.53 -7.46
N VAL A 5 -5.57 -3.85 -7.53
CA VAL A 5 -5.48 -4.75 -6.36
C VAL A 5 -4.36 -4.37 -5.37
N GLY A 6 -3.25 -3.80 -5.86
CA GLY A 6 -2.11 -3.37 -5.02
C GLY A 6 -2.06 -1.87 -4.73
N ASP A 7 -3.09 -1.10 -5.09
CA ASP A 7 -3.17 0.32 -4.81
C ASP A 7 -3.64 0.54 -3.37
N LEU A 8 -2.76 1.09 -2.54
CA LEU A 8 -3.01 1.38 -1.12
C LEU A 8 -3.25 2.87 -0.87
N GLY A 9 -3.32 3.68 -1.93
CA GLY A 9 -3.52 5.12 -1.85
C GLY A 9 -2.27 5.89 -1.38
N ASN A 10 -2.52 7.07 -0.81
CA ASN A 10 -1.47 8.02 -0.43
C ASN A 10 -1.17 7.97 1.08
N ILE A 11 0.08 8.29 1.43
CA ILE A 11 0.54 8.50 2.80
C ILE A 11 1.09 9.92 2.94
N ASN A 12 0.96 10.51 4.13
CA ASN A 12 1.51 11.83 4.43
C ASN A 12 2.64 11.71 5.45
N ALA A 13 3.78 12.31 5.13
CA ALA A 13 4.85 12.51 6.10
C ALA A 13 4.53 13.73 6.97
N ASP A 14 4.80 13.63 8.27
CA ASP A 14 4.72 14.76 9.18
C ASP A 14 5.87 15.76 8.95
N VAL A 15 5.89 16.85 9.73
CA VAL A 15 6.93 17.89 9.64
C VAL A 15 8.35 17.38 9.93
N THR A 16 8.50 16.19 10.50
CA THR A 16 9.78 15.53 10.74
C THR A 16 10.21 14.61 9.60
N GLY A 17 9.39 14.53 8.53
CA GLY A 17 9.60 13.62 7.41
C GLY A 17 9.16 12.18 7.69
N LYS A 18 8.42 11.93 8.78
CA LYS A 18 7.97 10.58 9.16
C LYS A 18 6.52 10.36 8.77
N ALA A 19 6.26 9.32 7.99
CA ALA A 19 4.90 8.81 7.77
C ALA A 19 4.61 7.68 8.76
N ARG A 20 3.57 7.83 9.60
CA ARG A 20 3.00 6.72 10.37
C ARG A 20 1.85 6.14 9.54
N VAL A 21 1.96 4.87 9.18
CA VAL A 21 1.03 4.22 8.24
C VAL A 21 0.24 3.14 8.97
N TYR A 22 -1.08 3.23 8.88
CA TYR A 22 -2.02 2.20 9.32
C TYR A 22 -3.12 2.10 8.25
N ILE A 23 -3.03 1.08 7.41
CA ILE A 23 -3.95 0.86 6.28
C ILE A 23 -4.50 -0.56 6.43
N SER A 24 -5.82 -0.70 6.31
CA SER A 24 -6.50 -1.99 6.20
C SER A 24 -7.06 -2.09 4.80
N ASP A 25 -6.75 -3.18 4.10
CA ASP A 25 -7.22 -3.44 2.74
C ASP A 25 -7.86 -4.84 2.65
N GLY A 26 -8.90 -4.96 1.82
CA GLY A 26 -9.65 -6.20 1.64
C GLY A 26 -9.34 -6.95 0.35
N MET A 27 -8.46 -6.41 -0.51
CA MET A 27 -8.14 -6.96 -1.83
C MET A 27 -6.81 -7.71 -1.84
N ILE A 28 -5.77 -7.16 -1.20
CA ILE A 28 -4.49 -7.84 -1.00
C ILE A 28 -4.64 -9.03 -0.05
N SER A 29 -3.83 -10.05 -0.25
CA SER A 29 -3.83 -11.25 0.60
C SER A 29 -2.41 -11.76 0.81
N LEU A 30 -2.22 -12.57 1.84
CA LEU A 30 -0.96 -13.31 2.07
C LEU A 30 -0.98 -14.72 1.46
N ILE A 31 -2.11 -15.11 0.87
CA ILE A 31 -2.34 -16.41 0.22
C ILE A 31 -3.25 -16.26 -1.00
N GLY A 32 -3.27 -17.27 -1.87
CA GLY A 32 -4.18 -17.32 -3.02
C GLY A 32 -3.82 -16.35 -4.15
N HIS A 33 -4.80 -16.00 -4.98
CA HIS A 33 -4.59 -15.28 -6.25
C HIS A 33 -3.98 -13.87 -6.07
N HIS A 34 -4.38 -13.13 -5.03
CA HIS A 34 -3.86 -11.79 -4.71
C HIS A 34 -2.72 -11.82 -3.68
N ASN A 35 -1.95 -12.91 -3.62
CA ASN A 35 -0.82 -13.04 -2.71
C ASN A 35 0.25 -11.97 -2.97
N ILE A 36 0.61 -11.20 -1.95
CA ILE A 36 1.66 -10.18 -1.99
C ILE A 36 3.02 -10.61 -1.44
N ILE A 37 3.13 -11.81 -0.85
CA ILE A 37 4.41 -12.36 -0.37
C ILE A 37 5.39 -12.51 -1.54
N GLY A 38 6.62 -12.00 -1.35
CA GLY A 38 7.66 -12.01 -2.38
C GLY A 38 7.54 -10.90 -3.43
N ARG A 39 6.56 -9.99 -3.31
CA ARG A 39 6.42 -8.79 -4.15
C ARG A 39 7.03 -7.56 -3.47
N ALA A 40 7.05 -6.43 -4.17
CA ALA A 40 7.54 -5.16 -3.67
C ALA A 40 6.41 -4.25 -3.14
N LEU A 41 6.70 -3.52 -2.07
CA LEU A 41 5.94 -2.35 -1.65
C LEU A 41 6.69 -1.09 -2.14
N VAL A 42 6.00 -0.22 -2.88
CA VAL A 42 6.62 0.96 -3.50
C VAL A 42 5.96 2.23 -2.99
N VAL A 43 6.77 3.19 -2.56
CA VAL A 43 6.36 4.57 -2.27
C VAL A 43 6.93 5.46 -3.37
N ARG A 44 6.12 6.37 -3.90
CA ARG A 44 6.52 7.33 -4.94
C ARG A 44 6.05 8.73 -4.58
N THR A 45 6.81 9.73 -5.00
CA THR A 45 6.36 11.12 -4.98
C THR A 45 5.27 11.33 -6.03
N HIS A 46 4.31 12.18 -5.70
CA HIS A 46 3.38 12.76 -6.68
C HIS A 46 3.87 14.14 -7.10
#